data_AF-A0A175W9G9-F1
#
_entry.id   AF-A0A175W9G9-F1
#
_cell.length_a   1.000
_cell.length_b   1.000
_cell.length_c   1.000
_cell.angle_alpha   90.00
_cell.angle_beta   90.00
_cell.angle_gamma   90.00
#
_symmetry.space_group_name_H-M   'P 1'
#
loop_
_entity.id
_entity.type
_entity.pdbx_description
1 polymer ?
#
loop_
_entity_poly.entity_id
_entity_poly.type
_entity_poly.pdbx_seq_one_letter_code
_entity_poly.pdbx_strand_id
1 'polypeptide(L)'
;MFAKIFPAALTVIASLSRPRLIIDPQALKGNPNNNPFCGRHLRASYTDKSVNMTVVDRCQGAASMTLTQAWPPFRCLPAWMSACCRAAGSPPPLTYLYSVNLTFAAPVSIGEVPYGTRDLLTISGGNVSGPKINGTVGTGLDWGLTDRQGVFSPDALYTLHTNDNATILVFEKGHAPHVHILFETASPEYAWLNSAVAYATGGPNDAGIGLDVWQIGA
;
A
#
# COMPACT_ATOMS: atom_id res chain seq x y z
N MET A 1 38.25 -17.65 -35.74
CA MET A 1 37.16 -18.60 -36.04
C MET A 1 35.86 -17.81 -35.93
N PHE A 2 35.16 -17.56 -37.04
CA PHE A 2 33.93 -16.76 -37.06
C PHE A 2 32.73 -17.64 -36.77
N ALA A 3 31.95 -17.34 -35.74
CA ALA A 3 30.66 -17.98 -35.50
C ALA A 3 29.54 -17.09 -36.08
N LYS A 4 28.95 -17.53 -37.19
CA LYS A 4 27.72 -16.96 -37.75
C LYS A 4 26.57 -17.20 -36.76
N ILE A 5 25.98 -16.12 -36.25
CA ILE A 5 24.79 -16.17 -35.39
C ILE A 5 23.57 -16.30 -36.29
N PHE A 6 22.93 -17.47 -36.29
CA PHE A 6 21.58 -17.62 -36.82
C PHE A 6 20.56 -17.17 -35.75
N PRO A 7 19.50 -16.43 -36.12
CA PRO A 7 18.59 -15.83 -35.17
C PRO A 7 17.67 -16.89 -34.54
N ALA A 8 17.80 -17.09 -33.22
CA ALA A 8 16.86 -17.88 -32.44
C ALA A 8 15.50 -17.15 -32.39
N ALA A 9 14.44 -17.91 -32.62
CA ALA A 9 13.06 -17.45 -32.76
C ALA A 9 12.63 -16.50 -31.64
N LEU A 10 12.09 -15.35 -32.04
CA LEU A 10 11.48 -14.37 -31.17
C LEU A 10 10.26 -14.98 -30.47
N THR A 11 10.36 -15.22 -29.16
CA THR A 11 9.20 -15.60 -28.34
C THR A 11 8.33 -14.38 -28.10
N VAL A 12 7.19 -14.30 -28.79
CA VAL A 12 6.18 -13.26 -28.55
C VAL A 12 5.27 -13.71 -27.40
N ILE A 13 5.30 -12.99 -26.29
CA ILE A 13 4.34 -13.15 -25.19
C ILE A 13 3.18 -12.20 -25.49
N ALA A 14 2.07 -12.73 -25.99
CA ALA A 14 0.82 -11.97 -26.11
C ALA A 14 0.01 -12.15 -24.82
N SER A 15 -0.20 -11.06 -24.07
CA SER A 15 -1.14 -11.03 -22.94
C SER A 15 -2.49 -10.53 -23.44
N LEU A 16 -3.53 -11.35 -23.33
CA LEU A 16 -4.91 -10.93 -23.52
C LEU A 16 -5.47 -10.46 -22.17
N SER A 17 -5.11 -9.26 -21.73
CA SER A 17 -5.77 -8.66 -20.58
C SER A 17 -7.04 -7.94 -21.04
N ARG A 18 -8.20 -8.58 -20.91
CA ARG A 18 -9.43 -7.80 -20.75
C ARG A 18 -9.55 -7.44 -19.26
N PRO A 19 -9.76 -6.17 -18.88
CA PRO A 19 -9.72 -5.71 -17.48
C PRO A 19 -10.96 -6.12 -16.66
N ARG A 20 -11.61 -7.23 -16.98
CA ARG A 20 -12.61 -7.84 -16.09
C ARG A 20 -12.09 -9.22 -15.72
N LEU A 21 -11.91 -9.45 -14.42
CA LEU A 21 -11.73 -10.75 -13.77
C LEU A 21 -12.89 -11.67 -14.20
N ILE A 22 -12.83 -12.22 -15.40
CA ILE A 22 -13.59 -13.40 -15.75
C ILE A 22 -12.73 -14.52 -15.18
N ILE A 23 -13.05 -14.94 -13.96
CA ILE A 23 -12.64 -16.25 -13.47
C ILE A 23 -13.09 -17.22 -14.57
N ASP A 24 -12.15 -17.85 -15.26
CA ASP A 24 -12.49 -18.85 -16.27
C ASP A 24 -13.36 -19.91 -15.57
N PRO A 25 -14.64 -20.09 -15.95
CA PRO A 25 -15.49 -21.10 -15.33
C PRO A 25 -14.94 -22.52 -15.51
N GLN A 26 -13.96 -22.74 -16.40
CA GLN A 26 -13.26 -24.00 -16.56
C GLN A 26 -12.08 -24.18 -15.59
N ALA A 27 -11.67 -23.16 -14.85
CA ALA A 27 -10.65 -23.28 -13.81
C ALA A 27 -11.22 -24.11 -12.64
N LEU A 28 -10.94 -25.41 -12.64
CA LEU A 28 -11.35 -26.30 -11.57
C LEU A 28 -10.86 -25.78 -10.22
N LYS A 29 -11.80 -25.55 -9.30
CA LYS A 29 -11.59 -25.03 -7.93
C LYS A 29 -11.03 -23.62 -7.85
N GLY A 30 -11.24 -22.78 -8.87
CA GLY A 30 -10.84 -21.37 -8.82
C GLY A 30 -9.32 -21.15 -8.79
N ASN A 31 -8.51 -22.19 -9.03
CA ASN A 31 -7.08 -22.05 -9.31
C ASN A 31 -6.90 -21.97 -10.83
N PRO A 32 -6.52 -20.81 -11.37
CA PRO A 32 -6.35 -20.63 -12.82
C PRO A 32 -5.24 -21.53 -13.41
N ASN A 33 -4.29 -22.00 -12.59
CA ASN A 33 -3.28 -22.97 -13.04
C ASN A 33 -3.87 -24.34 -13.43
N ASN A 34 -5.09 -24.65 -12.99
CA ASN A 34 -5.81 -25.87 -13.38
C ASN A 34 -6.65 -25.69 -14.65
N ASN A 35 -6.45 -24.59 -15.38
CA ASN A 35 -7.12 -24.39 -16.66
C ASN A 35 -6.72 -25.52 -17.65
N PRO A 36 -7.68 -26.25 -18.27
CA PRO A 36 -7.39 -27.30 -19.26
C PRO A 36 -6.54 -26.85 -20.46
N PHE A 37 -6.49 -25.55 -20.74
CA PHE A 37 -5.66 -25.00 -21.80
C PHE A 37 -4.20 -24.80 -21.38
N CYS A 38 -3.91 -24.69 -20.09
CA CYS A 38 -2.56 -24.50 -19.57
C CYS A 38 -1.66 -25.69 -19.97
N GLY A 39 -0.46 -25.40 -20.46
CA GLY A 39 0.49 -26.41 -20.96
C GLY A 39 0.26 -26.89 -22.40
N ARG A 40 -0.86 -26.52 -23.06
CA ARG A 40 -1.06 -26.87 -24.48
C ARG A 40 -0.07 -26.13 -25.37
N HIS A 41 0.46 -26.82 -26.37
CA HIS A 41 1.25 -26.21 -27.43
C HIS A 41 0.34 -25.68 -28.54
N LEU A 42 0.47 -24.40 -28.85
CA LEU A 42 -0.21 -23.74 -29.95
C LEU A 42 0.82 -23.25 -30.95
N ARG A 43 0.43 -23.15 -32.22
CA ARG A 43 1.20 -22.51 -33.27
C ARG A 43 0.47 -21.25 -33.70
N ALA A 44 1.01 -20.08 -33.41
CA ALA A 44 0.50 -18.84 -33.94
C ALA A 44 1.21 -18.52 -35.25
N SER A 45 0.46 -18.10 -36.27
CA SER A 45 1.02 -17.70 -37.56
C SER A 45 0.55 -16.29 -37.91
N TYR A 46 1.45 -15.47 -38.45
CA TYR A 46 1.16 -14.17 -39.02
C TYR A 46 1.89 -14.08 -40.36
N THR A 47 1.15 -13.81 -41.43
CA THR A 47 1.63 -13.89 -42.82
C THR A 47 2.33 -15.24 -43.09
N ASP A 48 3.58 -15.21 -43.53
CA ASP A 48 4.48 -16.32 -43.82
C ASP A 48 5.26 -16.83 -42.59
N LYS A 49 5.05 -16.23 -41.42
CA LYS A 49 5.81 -16.54 -40.19
C LYS A 49 4.96 -17.28 -39.18
N SER A 50 5.59 -18.18 -38.43
CA SER A 50 4.92 -18.93 -37.35
C SER A 50 5.80 -19.09 -36.13
N VAL A 51 5.19 -19.12 -34.95
CA VAL A 51 5.85 -19.40 -33.66
C VAL A 51 5.06 -20.46 -32.90
N ASN A 52 5.78 -21.45 -32.36
CA ASN A 52 5.21 -22.40 -31.42
C ASN A 52 5.29 -21.81 -30.01
N MET A 53 4.18 -21.83 -29.28
CA MET A 53 4.06 -21.28 -27.94
C MET A 53 3.37 -22.28 -27.01
N THR A 54 3.68 -22.21 -25.73
CA THR A 54 2.98 -22.97 -24.68
C THR A 54 2.06 -22.02 -23.95
N VAL A 55 0.79 -22.39 -23.80
CA VAL A 55 -0.17 -21.59 -23.04
C VAL A 55 0.18 -21.66 -21.57
N VAL A 56 0.33 -20.50 -20.93
CA VAL A 56 0.52 -20.37 -19.47
C VAL A 56 -0.48 -19.35 -18.94
N ASP A 57 -1.15 -19.67 -17.85
CA ASP A 57 -1.99 -18.72 -17.11
C ASP A 57 -1.14 -18.05 -16.01
N ARG A 58 -1.25 -16.72 -15.88
CA ARG A 58 -0.53 -15.92 -14.88
C ARG A 58 -1.53 -15.19 -13.99
N CYS A 59 -2.16 -15.92 -13.08
CA CYS A 59 -2.66 -15.26 -11.88
C CYS A 59 -1.55 -15.22 -10.84
N GLN A 60 -0.91 -14.05 -10.70
CA GLN A 60 -0.12 -13.74 -9.51
C GLN A 60 -1.05 -13.73 -8.29
N GLY A 61 -1.04 -14.86 -7.61
CA GLY A 61 -1.66 -15.09 -6.33
C GLY A 61 -1.09 -16.39 -5.80
N ALA A 62 0.23 -16.42 -5.62
CA ALA A 62 0.93 -17.52 -4.97
C ALA A 62 0.46 -17.59 -3.50
N ALA A 63 -0.70 -18.21 -3.30
CA ALA A 63 -1.02 -18.85 -2.04
C ALA A 63 0.02 -19.96 -1.85
N SER A 64 0.77 -19.80 -0.78
CA SER A 64 1.94 -20.54 -0.33
C SER A 64 1.65 -22.03 -0.12
N MET A 65 1.75 -22.85 -1.16
CA MET A 65 2.02 -24.29 -1.01
C MET A 65 2.93 -24.82 -2.13
N THR A 66 4.18 -25.07 -1.75
CA THR A 66 5.08 -26.08 -2.34
C THR A 66 5.71 -25.77 -3.70
N LEU A 67 6.78 -24.98 -3.67
CA LEU A 67 7.75 -24.85 -4.77
C LEU A 67 8.85 -25.92 -4.64
N THR A 68 8.49 -27.19 -4.79
CA THR A 68 9.48 -28.24 -5.04
C THR A 68 8.96 -29.16 -6.12
N GLN A 69 9.80 -29.34 -7.15
CA GLN A 69 9.85 -30.52 -8.04
C GLN A 69 9.03 -30.44 -9.34
N ALA A 70 9.70 -29.97 -10.40
CA ALA A 70 9.93 -30.78 -11.60
C ALA A 70 10.94 -30.10 -12.54
N TRP A 71 12.09 -30.74 -12.75
CA TRP A 71 12.95 -30.55 -13.92
C TRP A 71 12.31 -31.28 -15.13
N PRO A 72 12.54 -30.82 -16.38
CA PRO A 72 13.57 -31.48 -17.21
C PRO A 72 14.42 -30.51 -18.07
N PRO A 73 15.49 -31.00 -18.73
CA PRO A 73 16.62 -30.17 -19.12
C PRO A 73 16.49 -29.68 -20.57
N PHE A 74 15.90 -28.51 -20.76
CA PHE A 74 16.14 -27.71 -21.96
C PHE A 74 17.27 -26.73 -21.69
N ARG A 75 18.47 -27.18 -22.05
CA ARG A 75 19.52 -26.27 -22.54
C ARG A 75 18.93 -25.38 -23.62
N CYS A 76 19.39 -24.13 -23.65
CA CYS A 76 19.12 -23.09 -24.66
C CYS A 76 17.94 -22.16 -24.38
N LEU A 77 18.14 -21.21 -23.46
CA LEU A 77 17.88 -19.79 -23.76
C LEU A 77 19.10 -18.98 -23.26
N PRO A 78 19.71 -18.12 -24.09
CA PRO A 78 20.95 -17.42 -23.76
C PRO A 78 20.72 -16.40 -22.64
N ALA A 79 21.70 -16.28 -21.74
CA ALA A 79 21.68 -15.50 -20.51
C ALA A 79 21.40 -13.98 -20.66
N TRP A 80 21.22 -13.48 -21.89
CA TRP A 80 21.07 -12.06 -22.18
C TRP A 80 19.61 -11.58 -22.16
N MET A 81 18.62 -12.49 -22.04
CA MET A 81 17.20 -12.11 -21.90
C MET A 81 16.69 -12.01 -20.45
N SER A 82 17.49 -12.30 -19.43
CA SER A 82 17.03 -12.28 -18.03
C SER A 82 17.14 -10.93 -17.31
N ALA A 83 17.54 -9.84 -17.98
CA ALA A 83 17.88 -8.59 -17.29
C ALA A 83 16.71 -7.60 -17.03
N CYS A 84 15.47 -7.87 -17.44
CA CYS A 84 14.37 -6.90 -17.25
C CYS A 84 13.44 -7.15 -16.06
N CYS A 85 13.53 -8.29 -15.36
CA CYS A 85 12.71 -8.52 -14.17
C CYS A 85 13.49 -8.10 -12.93
N ARG A 86 13.59 -6.79 -12.68
CA ARG A 86 13.97 -6.31 -11.34
C ARG A 86 12.86 -6.81 -10.41
N ALA A 87 13.20 -7.72 -9.50
CA ALA A 87 12.27 -8.16 -8.47
C ALA A 87 11.74 -6.91 -7.76
N ALA A 88 10.42 -6.83 -7.58
CA ALA A 88 9.82 -5.79 -6.75
C ALA A 88 10.48 -5.87 -5.36
N GLY A 89 10.84 -4.71 -4.79
CA GLY A 89 11.29 -4.68 -3.39
C GLY A 89 10.22 -5.29 -2.48
N SER A 90 10.63 -5.86 -1.35
CA SER A 90 9.68 -6.26 -0.31
C SER A 90 8.89 -5.03 0.16
N PRO A 91 7.59 -5.17 0.49
CA PRO A 91 6.85 -4.07 1.09
C PRO A 91 7.53 -3.61 2.38
N PRO A 92 7.49 -2.31 2.72
CA PRO A 92 8.01 -1.83 3.99
C PRO A 92 7.23 -2.45 5.17
N PRO A 93 7.89 -2.76 6.29
CA PRO A 93 7.20 -3.23 7.49
C PRO A 93 6.36 -2.11 8.12
N LEU A 94 5.40 -2.49 8.96
CA LEU A 94 4.68 -1.59 9.85
C LEU A 94 5.15 -1.80 11.29
N THR A 95 5.56 -0.71 11.94
CA THR A 95 5.97 -0.73 13.35
C THR A 95 4.98 0.09 14.17
N TYR A 96 4.29 -0.54 15.12
CA TYR A 96 3.34 0.18 15.98
C TYR A 96 4.05 1.26 16.81
N LEU A 97 3.51 2.48 16.79
CA LEU A 97 4.03 3.61 17.54
C LEU A 97 3.22 3.86 18.81
N TYR A 98 1.93 4.14 18.67
CA TYR A 98 1.04 4.49 19.77
C TYR A 98 -0.44 4.44 19.35
N SER A 99 -1.31 4.43 20.34
CA SER A 99 -2.73 4.79 20.23
C SER A 99 -2.93 6.18 20.82
N VAL A 100 -3.76 6.99 20.18
CA VAL A 100 -4.08 8.35 20.64
C VAL A 100 -5.59 8.54 20.68
N ASN A 101 -6.08 9.14 21.77
CA ASN A 101 -7.45 9.61 21.89
C ASN A 101 -7.43 11.14 21.92
N LEU A 102 -7.99 11.76 20.89
CA LEU A 102 -8.11 13.20 20.72
C LEU A 102 -9.45 13.66 21.29
N THR A 103 -9.42 14.71 22.12
CA THR A 103 -10.61 15.41 22.60
C THR A 103 -10.73 16.77 21.92
N PHE A 104 -11.96 17.22 21.69
CA PHE A 104 -12.22 18.44 20.93
C PHE A 104 -13.01 19.45 21.76
N ALA A 105 -12.76 20.74 21.53
CA ALA A 105 -13.69 21.78 21.96
C ALA A 105 -14.94 21.79 21.06
N ALA A 106 -15.90 22.67 21.36
CA ALA A 106 -17.06 22.87 20.50
C ALA A 106 -16.61 23.22 19.06
N PRO A 107 -17.07 22.50 18.02
CA PRO A 107 -16.73 22.80 16.64
C PRO A 107 -17.19 24.19 16.21
N VAL A 108 -16.41 24.84 15.35
CA VAL A 108 -16.84 26.04 14.63
C VAL A 108 -17.27 25.62 13.23
N SER A 109 -18.58 25.69 12.96
CA SER A 109 -19.08 25.32 11.64
C SER A 109 -18.89 26.45 10.64
N ILE A 110 -18.23 26.14 9.51
CA ILE A 110 -18.22 26.99 8.32
C ILE A 110 -19.46 26.68 7.47
N GLY A 111 -19.88 25.41 7.46
CA GLY A 111 -21.05 24.93 6.73
C GLY A 111 -20.69 24.44 5.33
N GLU A 112 -21.66 24.52 4.41
CA GLU A 112 -21.47 24.09 3.03
C GLU A 112 -20.51 25.03 2.27
N VAL A 113 -19.52 24.42 1.62
CA VAL A 113 -18.54 25.04 0.74
C VAL A 113 -18.55 24.32 -0.61
N PRO A 114 -17.92 24.85 -1.68
CA PRO A 114 -18.00 24.25 -3.03
C PRO A 114 -17.56 22.79 -3.15
N TYR A 115 -16.81 22.25 -2.18
CA TYR A 115 -16.30 20.89 -2.20
C TYR A 115 -16.98 19.94 -1.19
N GLY A 116 -17.89 20.43 -0.34
CA GLY A 116 -18.50 19.65 0.73
C GLY A 116 -18.84 20.51 1.95
N THR A 117 -18.85 19.92 3.13
CA THR A 117 -19.04 20.64 4.40
C THR A 117 -17.71 20.79 5.12
N ARG A 118 -17.46 21.97 5.67
CA ARG A 118 -16.24 22.30 6.40
C ARG A 118 -16.59 22.70 7.83
N ASP A 119 -15.94 22.07 8.79
CA ASP A 119 -15.97 22.44 10.20
C ASP A 119 -14.54 22.59 10.70
N LEU A 120 -14.31 23.51 11.64
CA LEU A 120 -13.05 23.64 12.34
C LEU A 120 -13.15 22.91 13.67
N LEU A 121 -12.34 21.87 13.83
CA LEU A 121 -12.29 21.02 15.02
C LEU A 121 -11.05 21.38 15.84
N THR A 122 -11.25 22.16 16.90
CA THR A 122 -10.16 22.48 17.83
C THR A 122 -9.83 21.26 18.69
N ILE A 123 -8.65 20.69 18.53
CA ILE A 123 -8.12 19.61 19.37
C ILE A 123 -7.66 20.27 20.68
N SER A 124 -8.34 19.93 21.77
CA SER A 124 -8.20 20.58 23.08
C SER A 124 -7.44 19.74 24.11
N GLY A 125 -7.16 18.49 23.78
CA GLY A 125 -6.51 17.56 24.70
C GLY A 125 -6.62 16.12 24.23
N GLY A 126 -6.34 15.21 25.16
CA GLY A 126 -6.31 13.78 24.88
C GLY A 126 -5.16 13.07 25.56
N ASN A 127 -5.07 11.76 25.30
CA ASN A 127 -4.00 10.91 25.82
C ASN A 127 -3.37 10.11 24.69
N VAL A 128 -2.06 9.90 24.78
CA VAL A 128 -1.30 9.06 23.86
C VAL A 128 -0.55 7.98 24.64
N SER A 129 -0.62 6.74 24.18
CA SER A 129 0.09 5.62 24.80
C SER A 129 0.62 4.61 23.79
N GLY A 130 1.87 4.23 23.97
CA GLY A 130 2.58 3.31 23.09
C GLY A 130 3.94 2.88 23.64
N PRO A 131 4.63 1.94 22.98
CA PRO A 131 5.90 1.42 23.49
C PRO A 131 7.03 2.45 23.59
N LYS A 132 7.02 3.48 22.73
CA LYS A 132 8.05 4.53 22.68
C LYS A 132 7.54 5.92 23.03
N ILE A 133 6.22 6.14 23.01
CA ILE A 133 5.60 7.46 23.19
C ILE A 133 4.45 7.29 24.18
N ASN A 134 4.51 8.00 25.31
CA ASN A 134 3.42 8.09 26.29
C ASN A 134 3.30 9.52 26.78
N GLY A 135 2.07 10.00 26.95
CA GLY A 135 1.81 11.34 27.45
C GLY A 135 0.43 11.86 27.09
N THR A 136 0.33 13.16 26.88
CA THR A 136 -0.92 13.85 26.61
C THR A 136 -0.91 14.51 25.24
N VAL A 137 -2.10 14.76 24.71
CA VAL A 137 -2.30 15.56 23.51
C VAL A 137 -2.43 17.02 23.95
N GLY A 138 -1.72 17.91 23.28
CA GLY A 138 -1.82 19.35 23.48
C GLY A 138 -2.77 20.00 22.48
N THR A 139 -2.49 21.25 22.15
CA THR A 139 -3.32 22.04 21.24
C THR A 139 -3.16 21.57 19.81
N GLY A 140 -4.27 21.56 19.08
CA GLY A 140 -4.28 21.36 17.64
C GLY A 140 -5.54 21.87 16.97
N LEU A 141 -5.57 21.74 15.65
CA LEU A 141 -6.70 22.09 14.81
C LEU A 141 -6.77 21.08 13.68
N ASP A 142 -7.96 20.51 13.47
CA ASP A 142 -8.31 19.81 12.25
C ASP A 142 -9.28 20.67 11.46
N TRP A 143 -8.91 21.00 10.23
CA TRP A 143 -9.77 21.71 9.28
C TRP A 143 -10.31 20.78 8.20
N GLY A 144 -10.55 19.51 8.51
CA GLY A 144 -10.97 18.50 7.54
C GLY A 144 -12.24 18.84 6.76
N LEU A 145 -12.38 18.23 5.58
CA LEU A 145 -13.54 18.39 4.70
C LEU A 145 -14.35 17.10 4.66
N THR A 146 -15.66 17.18 4.86
CA THR A 146 -16.58 16.11 4.50
C THR A 146 -17.10 16.35 3.09
N ASP A 147 -16.73 15.50 2.14
CA ASP A 147 -17.18 15.66 0.75
C ASP A 147 -18.67 15.32 0.56
N ARG A 148 -19.16 15.49 -0.68
CA ARG A 148 -20.58 15.20 -1.02
C ARG A 148 -20.95 13.72 -0.94
N GLN A 149 -19.96 12.83 -0.89
CA GLN A 149 -20.14 11.40 -0.71
C GLN A 149 -20.12 11.02 0.78
N GLY A 150 -19.89 11.98 1.68
CA GLY A 150 -19.81 11.76 3.12
C GLY A 150 -18.44 11.29 3.59
N VAL A 151 -17.40 11.35 2.73
CA VAL A 151 -16.04 10.97 3.12
C VAL A 151 -15.39 12.14 3.83
N PHE A 152 -15.07 11.95 5.11
CA PHE A 152 -14.29 12.91 5.87
C PHE A 152 -12.81 12.80 5.53
N SER A 153 -12.20 13.92 5.18
CA SER A 153 -10.78 14.04 4.85
C SER A 153 -10.11 14.93 5.88
N PRO A 154 -9.52 14.37 6.96
CA PRO A 154 -8.83 15.15 7.97
C PRO A 154 -7.63 15.86 7.38
N ASP A 155 -7.36 17.05 7.90
CA ASP A 155 -6.20 17.85 7.59
C ASP A 155 -5.85 18.65 8.85
N ALA A 156 -5.06 18.00 9.69
CA ALA A 156 -4.87 18.38 11.08
C ALA A 156 -3.41 18.61 11.42
N LEU A 157 -3.21 19.49 12.40
CA LEU A 157 -1.97 19.58 13.16
C LEU A 157 -2.29 19.56 14.64
N TYR A 158 -1.46 18.91 15.45
CA TYR A 158 -1.60 18.90 16.90
C TYR A 158 -0.28 18.57 17.57
N THR A 159 -0.14 18.91 18.85
CA THR A 159 1.05 18.54 19.63
C THR A 159 0.80 17.30 20.49
N LEU A 160 1.84 16.49 20.68
CA LEU A 160 1.95 15.51 21.75
C LEU A 160 2.97 16.03 22.77
N HIS A 161 2.66 15.90 24.04
CA HIS A 161 3.55 16.19 25.16
C HIS A 161 3.88 14.88 25.86
N THR A 162 5.13 14.44 25.74
CA THR A 162 5.56 13.16 26.28
C THR A 162 5.84 13.27 27.79
N ASN A 163 5.73 12.14 28.49
CA ASN A 163 5.99 12.07 29.93
C ASN A 163 7.46 12.35 30.30
N ASP A 164 8.38 12.20 29.34
CA ASP A 164 9.79 12.56 29.43
C ASP A 164 10.09 13.97 28.87
N ASN A 165 9.07 14.83 28.80
CA ASN A 165 9.19 16.27 28.58
C ASN A 165 9.65 16.69 27.16
N ALA A 166 9.33 15.89 26.15
CA ALA A 166 9.43 16.29 24.74
C ALA A 166 8.08 16.84 24.23
N THR A 167 8.15 17.75 23.26
CA THR A 167 6.98 18.18 22.47
C THR A 167 7.18 17.75 21.02
N ILE A 168 6.17 17.09 20.47
CA ILE A 168 6.16 16.58 19.10
C ILE A 168 4.97 17.21 18.39
N LEU A 169 5.23 17.94 17.30
CA LEU A 169 4.19 18.40 16.38
C LEU A 169 3.87 17.26 15.42
N VAL A 170 2.58 16.97 15.27
CA VAL A 170 2.03 15.94 14.40
C VAL A 170 1.27 16.63 13.28
N PHE A 171 1.52 16.20 12.05
CA PHE A 171 0.74 16.59 10.87
C PHE A 171 0.00 15.36 10.37
N GLU A 172 -1.31 15.47 10.22
CA GLU A 172 -2.18 14.37 9.80
C GLU A 172 -2.99 14.78 8.57
N LYS A 173 -2.99 13.93 7.53
CA LYS A 173 -3.75 14.19 6.31
C LYS A 173 -4.20 12.89 5.67
N GLY A 174 -5.46 12.81 5.22
CA GLY A 174 -5.91 11.66 4.44
C GLY A 174 -7.41 11.64 4.18
N HIS A 175 -7.93 10.43 4.01
CA HIS A 175 -9.36 10.15 3.88
C HIS A 175 -9.73 9.13 4.94
N ALA A 176 -10.52 9.52 5.94
CA ALA A 176 -10.91 8.63 7.02
C ALA A 176 -11.53 7.33 6.47
N PRO A 177 -11.21 6.15 7.06
CA PRO A 177 -10.45 5.98 8.29
C PRO A 177 -8.92 5.86 8.07
N HIS A 178 -8.37 6.30 6.93
CA HIS A 178 -6.97 6.09 6.54
C HIS A 178 -6.21 7.41 6.38
N VAL A 179 -5.22 7.64 7.24
CA VAL A 179 -4.47 8.91 7.24
C VAL A 179 -2.97 8.69 7.25
N HIS A 180 -2.27 9.63 6.65
CA HIS A 180 -0.82 9.74 6.67
C HIS A 180 -0.41 10.74 7.75
N ILE A 181 0.65 10.39 8.48
CA ILE A 181 1.18 11.19 9.59
C ILE A 181 2.67 11.49 9.39
N LEU A 182 3.05 12.74 9.63
CA LEU A 182 4.44 13.18 9.78
C LEU A 182 4.64 13.83 11.15
N PHE A 183 5.90 13.96 11.55
CA PHE A 183 6.29 14.49 12.86
C PHE A 183 7.37 15.54 12.73
N GLU A 184 7.33 16.53 13.64
CA GLU A 184 8.41 17.48 13.88
C GLU A 184 8.68 17.61 15.39
N THR A 185 9.93 17.52 15.81
CA THR A 185 10.33 17.72 17.20
C THR A 185 11.78 18.19 17.32
N ALA A 186 12.05 19.00 18.35
CA ALA A 186 13.40 19.43 18.70
C ALA A 186 14.09 18.51 19.72
N SER A 187 13.40 17.49 20.26
CA SER A 187 13.98 16.58 21.24
C SER A 187 15.01 15.66 20.58
N PRO A 188 16.25 15.59 21.12
CA PRO A 188 17.25 14.61 20.68
C PRO A 188 16.77 13.16 20.83
N GLU A 189 16.02 12.85 21.88
CA GLU A 189 15.50 11.52 22.20
C GLU A 189 14.48 11.03 21.15
N TYR A 190 13.73 11.97 20.57
CA TYR A 190 12.72 11.70 19.55
C TYR A 190 13.14 12.13 18.14
N ALA A 191 14.42 12.49 17.92
CA ALA A 191 14.91 13.01 16.65
C ALA A 191 14.65 12.07 15.45
N TRP A 192 14.53 10.76 15.69
CA TRP A 192 14.19 9.76 14.68
C TRP A 192 12.79 9.96 14.06
N LEU A 193 11.85 10.58 14.78
CA LEU A 193 10.51 10.89 14.28
C LEU A 193 10.53 11.90 13.13
N ASN A 194 11.50 12.83 13.13
CA ASN A 194 11.62 13.85 12.08
C ASN A 194 11.89 13.25 10.68
N SER A 195 12.30 11.98 10.61
CA SER A 195 12.49 11.21 9.38
C SER A 195 11.47 10.09 9.16
N ALA A 196 10.55 9.90 10.11
CA ALA A 196 9.56 8.84 10.05
C ALA A 196 8.36 9.25 9.20
N VAL A 197 7.81 8.29 8.47
CA VAL A 197 6.49 8.38 7.83
C VAL A 197 5.57 7.40 8.53
N ALA A 198 4.37 7.84 8.91
CA ALA A 198 3.40 6.99 9.59
C ALA A 198 2.07 6.91 8.84
N TYR A 199 1.39 5.81 9.08
CA TYR A 199 0.00 5.57 8.74
C TYR A 199 -0.80 5.46 10.04
N ALA A 200 -2.01 6.00 10.05
CA ALA A 200 -2.93 5.79 11.14
C ALA A 200 -4.32 5.39 10.65
N THR A 201 -5.03 4.69 11.52
CA THR A 201 -6.44 4.37 11.33
C THR A 201 -7.22 4.47 12.61
N GLY A 202 -8.49 4.77 12.48
CA GLY A 202 -9.41 4.81 13.60
C GLY A 202 -10.65 5.63 13.27
N GLY A 203 -11.28 6.18 14.30
CA GLY A 203 -12.52 6.91 14.16
C GLY A 203 -13.12 7.38 15.47
N PRO A 204 -14.38 7.84 15.45
CA PRO A 204 -15.06 8.35 16.62
C PRO A 204 -15.20 7.34 17.75
N ASN A 205 -15.12 7.83 18.98
CA ASN A 205 -15.40 7.09 20.21
C ASN A 205 -16.03 8.03 21.27
N ASP A 206 -16.28 7.51 22.47
CA ASP A 206 -16.95 8.27 23.54
C ASP A 206 -16.19 9.53 24.00
N ALA A 207 -14.87 9.60 23.78
CA ALA A 207 -14.03 10.73 24.17
C ALA A 207 -13.80 11.75 23.04
N GLY A 208 -14.04 11.37 21.79
CA GLY A 208 -13.72 12.17 20.61
C GLY A 208 -13.32 11.26 19.45
N ILE A 209 -12.05 11.30 19.05
CA ILE A 209 -11.50 10.46 17.97
C ILE A 209 -10.36 9.60 18.53
N GLY A 210 -10.40 8.29 18.31
CA GLY A 210 -9.34 7.35 18.64
C GLY A 210 -8.63 6.87 17.39
N LEU A 211 -7.30 6.93 17.37
CA LEU A 211 -6.45 6.46 16.27
C LEU A 211 -5.35 5.53 16.79
N ASP A 212 -5.06 4.47 16.03
CA ASP A 212 -3.84 3.70 16.16
C ASP A 212 -2.85 4.11 15.07
N VAL A 213 -1.58 4.24 15.43
CA VAL A 213 -0.54 4.81 14.56
C VAL A 213 0.63 3.84 14.40
N TRP A 214 1.06 3.63 13.15
CA TRP A 214 2.20 2.80 12.79
C TRP A 214 3.19 3.58 11.92
N GLN A 215 4.47 3.46 12.21
CA GLN A 215 5.54 3.86 11.29
C GLN A 215 5.55 2.90 10.10
N ILE A 216 5.66 3.46 8.91
CA ILE A 216 5.90 2.74 7.66
C ILE A 216 7.40 2.71 7.41
N GLY A 217 7.98 1.51 7.33
CA GLY A 217 9.41 1.33 7.14
C GLY A 217 10.17 1.10 8.46
N ALA A 218 11.48 0.94 8.32
CA ALA A 218 12.43 0.80 9.44
C ALA A 218 12.94 2.18 9.88
#